data_AF-A0A2V9YEY6-F1
#
_entry.id   AF-A0A2V9YEY6-F1
#
_cell.length_a   1.000
_cell.length_b   1.000
_cell.length_c   1.000
_cell.angle_alpha   90.00
_cell.angle_beta   90.00
_cell.angle_gamma   90.00
#
_symmetry.space_group_name_H-M   'P 1'
#
loop_
_entity.id
_entity.type
_entity.pdbx_description
1 polymer ?
#
loop_
_entity_poly.entity_id
_entity_poly.type
_entity_poly.pdbx_seq_one_letter_code
_entity_poly.pdbx_strand_id
1 'polypeptide(L)'
;MENLEPAAAKTSERGQLLRAIVASTVGTTIEWYDFFLYNTAAALVFAKLFFPKEDPVAGTLSAFAIQFVGFAARPLGAFIFGH
;
A
#
# COMPACT_ATOMS: atom_id res chain seq x y z
N MET A 1 47.64 -17.85 -3.92
CA MET A 1 46.45 -18.22 -3.14
C MET A 1 45.26 -17.68 -3.89
N GLU A 2 44.56 -18.57 -4.58
CA GLU A 2 43.42 -18.26 -5.46
C GLU A 2 42.19 -17.96 -4.60
N ASN A 3 41.60 -16.77 -4.79
CA ASN A 3 40.44 -16.30 -4.04
C ASN A 3 39.20 -17.15 -4.38
N LEU A 4 38.87 -18.12 -3.52
CA LEU A 4 37.70 -19.00 -3.65
C LEU A 4 36.36 -18.36 -3.19
N GLU A 5 36.30 -17.04 -3.04
CA GLU A 5 35.13 -16.33 -2.49
C GLU A 5 34.06 -15.71 -3.46
N PRO A 6 33.99 -15.96 -4.78
CA PRO A 6 32.99 -15.27 -5.63
C PRO A 6 31.64 -16.00 -5.81
N ALA A 7 31.54 -17.31 -5.53
CA ALA A 7 30.34 -18.10 -5.86
C ALA A 7 29.28 -18.12 -4.75
N ALA A 8 29.71 -18.15 -3.48
CA ALA A 8 28.82 -18.16 -2.33
C ALA A 8 28.10 -16.80 -2.14
N ALA A 9 28.83 -15.68 -2.32
CA ALA A 9 28.27 -14.33 -2.22
C ALA A 9 27.18 -14.07 -3.27
N LYS A 10 27.40 -14.46 -4.53
CA LYS A 10 26.42 -14.29 -5.63
C LYS A 10 25.12 -15.08 -5.40
N THR A 11 25.21 -16.26 -4.79
CA THR A 11 24.03 -17.08 -4.46
C THR A 11 23.18 -16.43 -3.36
N SER A 12 23.83 -15.84 -2.34
CA SER A 12 23.16 -15.09 -1.27
C SER A 12 22.45 -13.84 -1.79
N GLU A 13 23.12 -13.03 -2.63
CA GLU A 13 22.51 -11.85 -3.26
C GLU A 13 21.27 -12.21 -4.09
N ARG A 14 21.35 -13.28 -4.90
CA ARG A 14 20.20 -13.74 -5.69
C ARG A 14 19.02 -14.15 -4.79
N GLY A 15 19.30 -14.84 -3.69
CA GLY A 15 18.27 -15.23 -2.71
C GLY A 15 17.61 -14.01 -2.03
N GLN A 16 18.40 -12.99 -1.69
CA GLN A 16 17.91 -11.75 -1.11
C GLN A 16 17.07 -10.93 -2.11
N LEU A 17 17.53 -10.82 -3.37
CA LEU A 17 16.79 -10.16 -4.45
C LEU A 17 15.43 -10.83 -4.67
N LEU A 18 15.39 -12.16 -4.79
CA LEU A 18 14.14 -12.90 -4.96
C LEU A 18 13.19 -12.68 -3.78
N ARG A 19 13.72 -12.67 -2.55
CA ARG A 19 12.92 -12.37 -1.37
C ARG A 19 12.35 -10.95 -1.42
N ALA A 20 13.15 -9.95 -1.81
CA ALA A 20 12.70 -8.57 -1.93
C ALA A 20 11.60 -8.40 -2.99
N ILE A 21 11.75 -9.05 -4.15
CA ILE A 21 10.74 -9.04 -5.23
C ILE A 21 9.43 -9.66 -4.76
N VAL A 22 9.48 -10.82 -4.11
CA VAL A 22 8.27 -11.50 -3.62
C VAL A 22 7.60 -10.67 -2.53
N ALA A 23 8.38 -10.17 -1.57
CA ALA A 23 7.86 -9.34 -0.48
C ALA A 23 7.22 -8.05 -1.00
N SER A 24 7.86 -7.34 -1.94
CA SER A 24 7.30 -6.11 -2.52
C SER A 24 6.05 -6.37 -3.35
N THR A 25 6.02 -7.47 -4.12
CA THR A 25 4.85 -7.85 -4.92
C THR A 25 3.65 -8.20 -4.04
N VAL A 26 3.86 -9.03 -3.01
CA VAL A 26 2.80 -9.39 -2.06
C VAL A 26 2.31 -8.16 -1.30
N GLY A 27 3.21 -7.33 -0.79
CA GLY A 27 2.86 -6.10 -0.09
C GLY A 27 2.02 -5.15 -0.97
N THR A 28 2.48 -4.93 -2.21
CA THR A 28 1.76 -4.12 -3.20
C THR A 28 0.37 -4.71 -3.49
N THR A 29 0.26 -6.04 -3.63
CA THR A 29 -1.02 -6.70 -3.92
C THR A 29 -2.03 -6.50 -2.78
N ILE A 30 -1.59 -6.65 -1.53
CA ILE A 30 -2.44 -6.44 -0.34
C ILE A 30 -2.90 -4.98 -0.28
N GLU A 31 -2.01 -4.04 -0.54
CA GLU A 31 -2.33 -2.61 -0.59
C GLU A 31 -3.44 -2.31 -1.62
N TRP A 32 -3.29 -2.82 -2.85
CA TRP A 32 -4.30 -2.65 -3.89
C TRP A 32 -5.62 -3.34 -3.55
N TYR A 33 -5.57 -4.50 -2.90
CA TYR A 33 -6.76 -5.22 -2.46
C TYR A 33 -7.58 -4.39 -1.46
N ASP A 34 -6.93 -3.87 -0.42
CA ASP A 34 -7.59 -3.04 0.59
C ASP A 34 -8.17 -1.75 -0.01
N PHE A 35 -7.41 -1.08 -0.88
CA PHE A 35 -7.88 0.10 -1.60
C PHE A 35 -9.11 -0.15 -2.46
N PHE A 36 -9.12 -1.26 -3.20
CA PHE A 36 -10.27 -1.62 -4.02
C PHE A 36 -11.51 -1.88 -3.14
N LEU A 37 -11.32 -2.60 -2.04
CA LEU A 37 -12.40 -2.91 -1.11
C LEU A 37 -12.95 -1.64 -0.45
N TYR A 38 -12.07 -0.77 0.05
CA TYR A 38 -12.45 0.51 0.65
C TYR A 38 -13.19 1.39 -0.37
N ASN A 39 -12.68 1.54 -1.59
CA ASN A 39 -13.32 2.36 -2.62
C ASN A 39 -14.71 1.85 -3.00
N THR A 40 -14.88 0.53 -3.09
CA THR A 40 -16.17 -0.09 -3.35
C THR A 40 -17.15 0.20 -2.21
N ALA A 41 -16.70 0.07 -0.96
CA ALA A 41 -17.52 0.37 0.20
C ALA A 41 -17.82 1.88 0.34
N ALA A 42 -16.88 2.75 0.00
CA ALA A 42 -17.07 4.20 -0.03
C ALA A 42 -18.15 4.60 -1.02
N ALA A 43 -18.13 4.01 -2.22
CA ALA A 43 -19.11 4.28 -3.27
C ALA A 43 -20.53 3.78 -2.93
N LEU A 44 -20.65 2.67 -2.20
CA LEU A 44 -21.93 1.96 -2.06
C LEU A 44 -22.54 2.04 -0.66
N VAL A 45 -21.72 2.18 0.39
CA VAL A 45 -22.12 1.90 1.77
C VAL A 45 -21.78 3.03 2.74
N PHE A 46 -20.56 3.58 2.71
CA PHE A 46 -20.05 4.43 3.79
C PHE A 46 -20.80 5.75 3.96
N ALA A 47 -21.25 6.39 2.87
CA ALA A 47 -22.06 7.60 2.96
C ALA A 47 -23.30 7.38 3.85
N LYS A 48 -23.98 6.24 3.68
CA LYS A 48 -25.19 5.91 4.43
C LYS A 48 -24.93 5.54 5.89
N LEU A 49 -23.79 4.89 6.16
CA LEU A 49 -23.44 4.43 7.52
C LEU A 49 -22.83 5.53 8.38
N PHE A 50 -21.92 6.32 7.81
CA PHE A 50 -21.10 7.27 8.55
C PHE A 50 -21.49 8.73 8.33
N PHE A 51 -22.14 9.06 7.21
CA PHE A 51 -22.57 10.41 6.87
C PHE A 51 -24.10 10.52 6.58
N PRO A 52 -24.99 9.89 7.38
CA PRO A 52 -26.42 9.80 7.05
C PRO A 52 -27.19 11.12 7.07
N LYS A 53 -26.60 12.17 7.66
CA LYS A 53 -27.19 13.51 7.77
C LYS A 53 -26.67 14.49 6.71
N GLU A 54 -25.67 14.09 5.93
CA GLU A 54 -25.16 14.91 4.84
C GLU A 54 -26.04 14.73 3.59
N ASP A 55 -25.95 15.70 2.67
CA ASP A 55 -26.43 15.49 1.31
C ASP A 55 -25.78 14.22 0.72
N PRO A 56 -26.50 13.37 -0.05
CA PRO A 56 -25.96 12.11 -0.55
C PRO A 56 -24.65 12.24 -1.34
N VAL A 57 -24.48 13.32 -2.09
CA VAL A 57 -23.25 13.57 -2.86
C VAL A 57 -22.14 13.97 -1.89
N ALA A 58 -22.42 14.90 -0.98
CA ALA A 58 -21.45 15.33 0.04
C ALA A 58 -20.95 14.15 0.90
N GLY A 59 -21.85 13.31 1.41
CA GLY A 59 -21.47 12.14 2.22
C GLY A 59 -20.61 11.12 1.46
N THR A 60 -20.84 10.98 0.16
CA THR A 60 -19.98 10.13 -0.70
C THR A 60 -18.59 10.75 -0.89
N LEU A 61 -18.52 12.07 -1.13
CA LEU A 61 -17.26 12.81 -1.18
C LEU A 61 -16.49 12.72 0.14
N SER A 62 -17.16 12.86 1.27
CA SER A 62 -16.58 12.70 2.61
C SER A 62 -15.97 11.30 2.81
N ALA A 63 -16.67 10.24 2.37
CA ALA A 63 -16.16 8.87 2.43
C ALA A 63 -14.88 8.66 1.59
N PHE A 64 -14.82 9.25 0.39
CA PHE A 64 -13.60 9.24 -0.44
C PHE A 64 -12.50 10.17 0.10
N ALA A 65 -12.85 11.26 0.78
CA ALA A 65 -11.87 12.15 1.38
C ALA A 65 -11.06 11.45 2.48
N ILE A 66 -11.68 10.56 3.26
CA ILE A 66 -10.96 9.72 4.24
C ILE A 66 -9.92 8.84 3.54
N GLN A 67 -10.27 8.21 2.42
CA GLN A 67 -9.33 7.44 1.60
C GLN A 67 -8.17 8.31 1.10
N PHE A 68 -8.48 9.52 0.64
CA PHE A 68 -7.48 10.47 0.16
C PHE A 68 -6.47 10.84 1.26
N VAL A 69 -6.92 11.06 2.50
CA VAL A 69 -6.03 11.31 3.64
C VAL A 69 -5.06 10.15 3.86
N GLY A 70 -5.57 8.90 3.84
CA GLY A 70 -4.72 7.71 3.96
C GLY A 70 -3.74 7.54 2.78
N PHE A 71 -4.12 7.97 1.58
CA PHE A 71 -3.22 7.98 0.43
C PHE A 71 -2.11 9.02 0.58
N ALA A 72 -2.45 10.24 1.01
CA ALA A 72 -1.50 11.33 1.26
C ALA A 72 -0.51 11.01 2.40
N ALA A 73 -0.91 10.17 3.37
CA ALA A 73 -0.02 9.72 4.43
C ALA A 73 1.17 8.89 3.92
N ARG A 74 1.06 8.22 2.75
CA ARG A 74 2.14 7.39 2.18
C ARG A 74 3.40 8.17 1.80
N PRO A 75 3.33 9.21 0.94
CA PRO A 75 4.52 10.00 0.63
C PRO A 75 5.10 10.69 1.87
N LEU A 76 4.25 11.07 2.84
CA LEU A 76 4.71 11.61 4.12
C LEU A 76 5.49 10.58 4.94
N GLY A 77 4.99 9.34 5.02
CA GLY A 77 5.71 8.24 5.67
C GLY A 77 7.03 7.92 4.97
N ALA A 78 7.04 7.89 3.64
CA ALA A 78 8.26 7.68 2.86
C ALA A 78 9.30 8.79 3.08
N PHE A 79 8.85 10.05 3.20
CA PHE A 79 9.74 11.17 3.50
C PHE A 79 10.38 11.06 4.90
N ILE A 80 9.61 10.62 5.91
CA ILE A 80 10.09 10.51 7.30
C ILE A 80 10.97 9.26 7.50
N PHE A 81 10.62 8.13 6.90
CA PHE A 81 11.24 6.83 7.17
C PHE A 81 12.11 6.31 6.00
N GLY A 82 12.36 7.11 4.97
CA GLY A 82 13.05 6.69 3.74
C GLY A 82 14.57 6.82 3.72
N HIS A 83 15.18 7.36 4.79
CA HIS A 83 16.64 7.50 4.94
C HIS A 83 17.27 6.28 5.62
#